data_AF-A0A1S8XTV3-F1
#
_entry.id   AF-A0A1S8XTV3-F1
#
_cell.length_a   1.000
_cell.length_b   1.000
_cell.length_c   1.000
_cell.angle_alpha   90.00
_cell.angle_beta   90.00
_cell.angle_gamma   90.00
#
_symmetry.space_group_name_H-M   'P 1'
#
loop_
_entity.id
_entity.type
_entity.pdbx_description
1 polymer ?
#
loop_
_entity_poly.entity_id
_entity_poly.type
_entity_poly.pdbx_seq_one_letter_code
_entity_poly.pdbx_strand_id
1 'polypeptide(L)'
;MVARWRAAVRGAGAPDGPALTRAGQELLARWREPHRRYHTVRHLTAVLDVVDAYAGFADRPDLVRLAAWCHDAVYDPRTAGDANERASADLAEGLLTGLGVPAAAVAEVRRLVLLTAGHAVAADDRDGALLCDADLAVLAGTPEEYDRYAAAVRQEYAHVPDGDFRRGRARILDQLLSLPTLYR
;
A
#
# COMPACT_ATOMS: atom_id res chain seq x y z
N MET A 1 -8.85 -3.72 12.82
CA MET A 1 -8.82 -3.40 11.37
C MET A 1 -10.03 -2.62 10.89
N VAL A 2 -11.26 -3.17 10.81
CA VAL A 2 -12.42 -2.44 10.26
C VAL A 2 -12.69 -1.09 10.96
N ALA A 3 -12.44 -0.99 12.28
CA ALA A 3 -12.54 0.29 12.98
C ALA A 3 -11.52 1.35 12.48
N ARG A 4 -10.27 0.95 12.16
CA ARG A 4 -9.24 1.83 11.57
C ARG A 4 -9.67 2.34 10.20
N TRP A 5 -10.21 1.45 9.36
CA TRP A 5 -10.81 1.81 8.07
C TRP A 5 -11.94 2.84 8.24
N ARG A 6 -12.91 2.58 9.12
CA ARG A 6 -14.03 3.50 9.38
C ARG A 6 -13.56 4.86 9.91
N ALA A 7 -12.48 4.90 10.70
CA ALA A 7 -11.90 6.15 11.17
C ALA A 7 -11.33 6.95 9.99
N ALA A 8 -10.47 6.32 9.17
CA ALA A 8 -9.85 6.97 8.02
C ALA A 8 -10.88 7.48 6.99
N VAL A 9 -11.89 6.67 6.64
CA VAL A 9 -12.91 7.07 5.65
C VAL A 9 -13.77 8.24 6.15
N ARG A 10 -14.09 8.29 7.45
CA ARG A 10 -14.80 9.43 8.05
C ARG A 10 -13.90 10.67 8.12
N GLY A 11 -12.62 10.50 8.47
CA GLY A 11 -11.64 11.59 8.46
C GLY A 11 -11.45 12.19 7.06
N ALA A 12 -11.59 11.36 6.02
CA ALA A 12 -11.61 11.78 4.62
C ALA A 12 -12.94 12.43 4.16
N GLY A 13 -13.95 12.55 5.04
CA GLY A 13 -15.19 13.28 4.78
C GLY A 13 -16.38 12.45 4.29
N ALA A 14 -16.32 11.12 4.35
CA ALA A 14 -17.49 10.30 4.02
C ALA A 14 -18.59 10.40 5.11
N PRO A 15 -19.88 10.34 4.74
CA PRO A 15 -20.96 10.18 5.70
C PRO A 15 -20.86 8.85 6.45
N ASP A 16 -21.21 8.85 7.74
CA ASP A 16 -21.23 7.61 8.51
C ASP A 16 -22.40 6.72 8.08
N GLY A 17 -22.16 5.41 8.08
CA GLY A 17 -23.15 4.42 7.69
C GLY A 17 -22.66 2.98 7.70
N PRO A 18 -23.58 2.01 7.52
CA PRO A 18 -23.24 0.59 7.46
C PRO A 18 -22.41 0.22 6.22
N ALA A 19 -22.47 1.03 5.16
CA ALA A 19 -21.67 0.85 3.95
C ALA A 19 -20.16 0.91 4.24
N LEU A 20 -19.71 1.75 5.18
CA LEU A 20 -18.30 1.85 5.55
C LEU A 20 -17.77 0.53 6.10
N THR A 21 -18.56 -0.17 6.93
CA THR A 21 -18.17 -1.47 7.50
C THR A 21 -18.06 -2.53 6.40
N ARG A 22 -19.03 -2.58 5.48
CA ARG A 22 -19.01 -3.54 4.36
C ARG A 22 -17.80 -3.34 3.47
N ALA A 23 -17.48 -2.10 3.10
CA ALA A 23 -16.29 -1.78 2.31
C ALA A 23 -14.99 -2.22 3.00
N GLY A 24 -14.85 -1.95 4.30
CA GLY A 24 -13.67 -2.40 5.05
C GLY A 24 -13.55 -3.92 5.15
N GLN A 25 -14.67 -4.64 5.23
CA GLN A 25 -14.70 -6.10 5.18
C GLN A 25 -14.32 -6.65 3.80
N GLU A 26 -14.78 -6.00 2.73
CA GLU A 26 -14.41 -6.36 1.35
C GLU A 26 -12.90 -6.21 1.11
N LEU A 27 -12.32 -5.07 1.52
CA LEU A 27 -10.87 -4.88 1.46
C LEU A 27 -10.14 -5.96 2.26
N LEU A 28 -10.56 -6.25 3.50
CA LEU A 28 -9.96 -7.31 4.28
C LEU A 28 -10.07 -8.70 3.64
N ALA A 29 -11.13 -8.98 2.88
CA ALA A 29 -11.26 -10.23 2.15
C ALA A 29 -10.19 -10.33 1.05
N ARG A 30 -9.93 -9.25 0.31
CA ARG A 30 -8.85 -9.16 -0.69
C ARG A 30 -7.47 -9.38 -0.07
N TRP A 31 -7.18 -8.70 1.03
CA TRP A 31 -5.93 -8.90 1.79
C TRP A 31 -5.77 -10.30 2.42
N ARG A 32 -6.82 -11.12 2.40
CA ARG A 32 -6.83 -12.51 2.89
C ARG A 32 -6.86 -13.54 1.77
N GLU A 33 -6.77 -13.14 0.51
CA GLU A 33 -6.78 -14.09 -0.62
C GLU A 33 -5.67 -15.14 -0.44
N PRO A 34 -5.97 -16.43 -0.67
CA PRO A 34 -5.13 -17.54 -0.24
C PRO A 34 -3.80 -17.65 -0.98
N HIS A 35 -3.62 -16.95 -2.11
CA HIS A 35 -2.37 -16.91 -2.87
C HIS A 35 -1.32 -15.96 -2.27
N ARG A 36 -1.73 -15.03 -1.40
CA ARG A 36 -0.82 -14.07 -0.77
C ARG A 36 0.02 -14.73 0.33
N ARG A 37 1.27 -14.30 0.45
CA ARG A 37 2.22 -14.78 1.48
C ARG A 37 2.89 -13.62 2.20
N TYR A 38 3.29 -12.58 1.47
CA TYR A 38 3.78 -11.33 2.03
C TYR A 38 2.67 -10.28 2.08
N HIS A 39 2.05 -9.98 0.93
CA HIS A 39 1.06 -8.91 0.74
C HIS A 39 -0.31 -9.29 1.34
N THR A 40 -0.33 -9.44 2.67
CA THR A 40 -1.44 -9.95 3.48
C THR A 40 -1.91 -8.88 4.46
N VAL A 41 -2.96 -9.17 5.25
CA VAL A 41 -3.39 -8.31 6.37
C VAL A 41 -2.23 -7.97 7.33
N ARG A 42 -1.20 -8.81 7.43
CA ARG A 42 -0.01 -8.51 8.25
C ARG A 42 0.80 -7.34 7.66
N HIS A 43 1.04 -7.36 6.34
CA HIS A 43 1.70 -6.24 5.63
C HIS A 43 0.88 -4.96 5.78
N LEU A 44 -0.41 -5.00 5.46
CA LEU A 44 -1.32 -3.87 5.64
C LEU A 44 -1.26 -3.30 7.07
N THR A 45 -1.23 -4.17 8.09
CA THR A 45 -1.15 -3.72 9.47
C THR A 45 0.17 -3.02 9.75
N ALA A 46 1.30 -3.58 9.30
CA ALA A 46 2.61 -2.97 9.47
C ALA A 46 2.70 -1.59 8.80
N VAL A 47 2.22 -1.45 7.56
CA VAL A 47 2.16 -0.16 6.85
C VAL A 47 1.32 0.85 7.64
N LEU A 48 0.11 0.47 8.06
CA LEU A 48 -0.77 1.37 8.81
C LEU A 48 -0.18 1.75 10.18
N ASP A 49 0.57 0.85 10.84
CA ASP A 49 1.21 1.13 12.12
C ASP A 49 2.32 2.18 11.97
N VAL A 50 3.08 2.14 10.87
CA VAL A 50 4.05 3.20 10.54
C VAL A 50 3.32 4.51 10.20
N VAL A 51 2.29 4.48 9.36
CA VAL A 51 1.47 5.67 9.05
C VAL A 51 0.91 6.30 10.33
N ASP A 52 0.41 5.51 11.27
CA ASP A 52 -0.13 6.01 12.53
C ASP A 52 0.95 6.58 13.45
N ALA A 53 2.12 5.95 13.53
CA ALA A 53 3.25 6.44 14.33
C ALA A 53 3.79 7.78 13.84
N TYR A 54 3.75 8.01 12.52
CA TYR A 54 4.30 9.21 11.86
C TYR A 54 3.23 10.12 11.27
N ALA A 55 1.96 9.98 11.69
CA ALA A 55 0.84 10.74 11.13
C ALA A 55 1.01 12.27 11.21
N GLY A 56 1.78 12.78 12.19
CA GLY A 56 2.10 14.20 12.31
C GLY A 56 3.05 14.74 11.24
N PHE A 57 3.65 13.87 10.43
CA PHE A 57 4.47 14.26 9.29
C PHE A 57 3.67 14.39 8.00
N ALA A 58 2.46 13.83 7.89
CA ALA A 58 1.59 13.98 6.73
C ALA A 58 0.70 15.24 6.85
N ASP A 59 0.34 15.82 5.71
CA ASP A 59 -0.61 16.93 5.64
C ASP A 59 -2.05 16.40 5.77
N ARG A 60 -2.31 15.23 5.20
CA ARG A 60 -3.64 14.58 5.18
C ARG A 60 -3.52 13.11 5.59
N PRO A 61 -3.23 12.81 6.87
CA PRO A 61 -2.94 11.45 7.33
C PRO A 61 -4.08 10.46 7.10
N ASP A 62 -5.34 10.91 7.09
CA ASP A 62 -6.46 10.03 6.76
C ASP A 62 -6.46 9.58 5.29
N LEU A 63 -6.01 10.42 4.36
CA LEU A 63 -5.85 10.02 2.96
C LEU A 63 -4.69 9.05 2.79
N VAL A 64 -3.58 9.26 3.52
CA VAL A 64 -2.45 8.31 3.57
C VAL A 64 -2.91 6.94 4.10
N ARG A 65 -3.72 6.91 5.16
CA ARG A 65 -4.32 5.66 5.66
C ARG A 65 -5.19 4.97 4.61
N LEU A 66 -6.03 5.72 3.89
CA LEU A 66 -6.87 5.15 2.84
C LEU A 66 -6.03 4.59 1.69
N ALA A 67 -4.97 5.28 1.28
CA ALA A 67 -4.04 4.79 0.28
C ALA A 67 -3.33 3.50 0.77
N ALA A 68 -2.88 3.45 2.02
CA ALA A 68 -2.31 2.25 2.63
C ALA A 68 -3.30 1.06 2.62
N TRP A 69 -4.58 1.29 2.88
CA TRP A 69 -5.63 0.27 2.77
C TRP A 69 -5.80 -0.29 1.35
N CYS A 70 -5.54 0.53 0.33
CA CYS A 70 -5.82 0.23 -1.06
C CYS A 70 -4.61 -0.22 -1.88
N HIS A 71 -3.37 0.13 -1.51
CA HIS A 71 -2.22 0.02 -2.43
C HIS A 71 -2.00 -1.36 -3.07
N ASP A 72 -2.14 -2.45 -2.31
CA ASP A 72 -2.11 -3.84 -2.80
C ASP A 72 -3.46 -4.58 -2.66
N ALA A 73 -4.56 -3.82 -2.61
CA ALA A 73 -5.90 -4.42 -2.53
C ALA A 73 -6.24 -5.25 -3.79
N VAL A 74 -5.62 -4.95 -4.93
CA VAL A 74 -5.50 -5.86 -6.07
C VAL A 74 -4.05 -6.35 -6.13
N TYR A 75 -3.86 -7.67 -6.18
CA TYR A 75 -2.52 -8.25 -6.25
C TYR A 75 -2.52 -9.58 -6.98
N ASP A 76 -1.90 -9.59 -8.17
CA ASP A 76 -1.52 -10.81 -8.87
C ASP A 76 -0.02 -10.74 -9.20
N PRO A 77 0.82 -11.61 -8.62
CA PRO A 77 2.27 -11.60 -8.85
C PRO A 77 2.66 -12.03 -10.27
N ARG A 78 1.69 -12.44 -11.11
CA ARG A 78 1.91 -12.76 -12.53
C ARG A 78 1.77 -11.55 -13.46
N THR A 79 1.22 -10.45 -12.97
CA THR A 79 1.12 -9.22 -13.74
C THR A 79 2.47 -8.51 -13.80
N ALA A 80 2.72 -7.78 -14.89
CA ALA A 80 3.97 -7.09 -15.13
C ALA A 80 3.82 -5.57 -14.94
N GLY A 81 4.94 -4.92 -14.61
CA GLY A 81 4.98 -3.48 -14.37
C GLY A 81 4.06 -3.07 -13.23
N ASP A 82 3.42 -1.93 -13.38
CA ASP A 82 2.56 -1.24 -12.41
C ASP A 82 1.06 -1.57 -12.57
N ALA A 83 0.75 -2.78 -13.04
CA ALA A 83 -0.62 -3.21 -13.28
C ALA A 83 -1.43 -3.39 -11.98
N ASN A 84 -0.82 -3.91 -10.92
CA ASN A 84 -1.49 -4.08 -9.63
C ASN A 84 -1.84 -2.72 -9.01
N GLU A 85 -0.92 -1.77 -9.04
CA GLU A 85 -1.06 -0.43 -8.49
C GLU A 85 -2.15 0.35 -9.21
N ARG A 86 -2.19 0.29 -10.56
CA ARG A 86 -3.29 0.88 -11.34
C ARG A 86 -4.63 0.26 -10.99
N ALA A 87 -4.71 -1.08 -10.92
CA ALA A 87 -5.96 -1.77 -10.59
C ALA A 87 -6.42 -1.47 -9.15
N SER A 88 -5.48 -1.37 -8.20
CA SER A 88 -5.73 -0.94 -6.82
C SER A 88 -6.20 0.52 -6.76
N ALA A 89 -5.63 1.41 -7.58
CA ALA A 89 -6.04 2.80 -7.67
C ALA A 89 -7.45 2.94 -8.25
N ASP A 90 -7.78 2.20 -9.31
CA ASP A 90 -9.12 2.13 -9.90
C ASP A 90 -10.15 1.58 -8.91
N LEU A 91 -9.78 0.53 -8.16
CA LEU A 91 -10.61 0.00 -7.08
C LEU A 91 -10.86 1.04 -5.99
N ALA A 92 -9.81 1.74 -5.56
CA ALA A 92 -9.91 2.78 -4.53
C ALA A 92 -10.84 3.91 -4.97
N GLU A 93 -10.70 4.38 -6.22
CA GLU A 93 -11.55 5.41 -6.78
C GLU A 93 -13.03 5.02 -6.78
N GLY A 94 -13.36 3.84 -7.31
CA GLY A 94 -14.74 3.35 -7.34
C GLY A 94 -15.33 3.14 -5.95
N LEU A 95 -14.55 2.53 -5.04
CA LEU A 95 -14.98 2.26 -3.68
C LEU A 95 -15.24 3.56 -2.91
N LEU A 96 -14.28 4.49 -2.89
CA LEU A 96 -14.37 5.71 -2.09
C LEU A 96 -15.44 6.68 -2.65
N THR A 97 -15.58 6.75 -3.98
CA THR A 97 -16.67 7.49 -4.61
C THR A 97 -18.03 6.93 -4.19
N GLY A 98 -18.19 5.60 -4.21
CA GLY A 98 -19.42 4.92 -3.79
C GLY A 98 -19.74 5.10 -2.29
N LEU A 99 -18.74 5.42 -1.46
CA LEU A 99 -18.91 5.75 -0.05
C LEU A 99 -19.18 7.24 0.21
N GLY A 100 -19.17 8.08 -0.83
CA GLY A 100 -19.43 9.52 -0.71
C GLY A 100 -18.24 10.32 -0.18
N VAL A 101 -17.01 9.82 -0.34
CA VAL A 101 -15.80 10.61 -0.08
C VAL A 101 -15.71 11.76 -1.10
N PRO A 102 -15.35 12.99 -0.72
CA PRO A 102 -15.21 14.11 -1.64
C PRO A 102 -14.24 13.80 -2.80
N ALA A 103 -14.59 14.21 -4.02
CA ALA A 103 -13.83 13.87 -5.23
C ALA A 103 -12.34 14.25 -5.16
N ALA A 104 -11.99 15.38 -4.55
CA ALA A 104 -10.61 15.79 -4.36
C ALA A 104 -9.81 14.83 -3.44
N ALA A 105 -10.46 14.30 -2.40
CA ALA A 105 -9.85 13.30 -1.51
C ALA A 105 -9.71 11.94 -2.23
N VAL A 106 -10.69 11.55 -3.06
CA VAL A 106 -10.60 10.33 -3.89
C VAL A 106 -9.43 10.43 -4.88
N ALA A 107 -9.32 11.55 -5.59
CA ALA A 107 -8.25 11.78 -6.56
C ALA A 107 -6.87 11.72 -5.90
N GLU A 108 -6.75 12.26 -4.67
CA GLU A 108 -5.51 12.17 -3.91
C GLU A 108 -5.18 10.75 -3.50
N VAL A 109 -6.14 9.98 -2.96
CA VAL A 109 -5.89 8.57 -2.60
C VAL A 109 -5.47 7.77 -3.83
N ARG A 110 -6.11 7.99 -4.97
CA ARG A 110 -5.72 7.39 -6.25
C ARG A 110 -4.27 7.73 -6.61
N ARG A 111 -3.88 9.01 -6.52
CA ARG A 111 -2.51 9.48 -6.78
C ARG A 111 -1.50 8.79 -5.86
N LEU A 112 -1.80 8.74 -4.56
CA LEU A 112 -0.95 8.11 -3.55
C LEU A 112 -0.75 6.61 -3.81
N VAL A 113 -1.81 5.88 -4.17
CA VAL A 113 -1.69 4.46 -4.55
C VAL A 113 -0.81 4.29 -5.78
N LEU A 114 -0.93 5.15 -6.80
CA LEU A 114 -0.08 5.06 -7.99
C LEU A 114 1.41 5.33 -7.71
N LEU A 115 1.73 6.10 -6.66
CA LEU A 115 3.13 6.36 -6.28
C LEU A 115 3.87 5.11 -5.80
N THR A 116 3.17 4.09 -5.28
CA THR A 116 3.81 2.86 -4.78
C THR A 116 4.38 1.99 -5.90
N ALA A 117 4.10 2.30 -7.18
CA ALA A 117 4.70 1.60 -8.31
C ALA A 117 6.21 1.86 -8.45
N GLY A 118 6.69 3.01 -7.96
CA GLY A 118 8.09 3.40 -8.06
C GLY A 118 8.68 4.05 -6.83
N HIS A 119 7.87 4.33 -5.80
CA HIS A 119 8.25 4.96 -4.53
C HIS A 119 9.00 6.29 -4.73
N ALA A 120 8.76 6.94 -5.87
CA ALA A 120 9.39 8.19 -6.27
C ALA A 120 8.46 9.34 -5.96
N VAL A 121 8.78 10.10 -4.93
CA VAL A 121 7.99 11.25 -4.46
C VAL A 121 8.78 12.54 -4.61
N ALA A 122 8.05 13.64 -4.84
CA ALA A 122 8.64 14.97 -4.84
C ALA A 122 9.10 15.35 -3.42
N ALA A 123 10.07 16.27 -3.32
CA ALA A 123 10.68 16.63 -2.04
C ALA A 123 9.70 17.28 -1.04
N ASP A 124 8.61 17.87 -1.55
CA ASP A 124 7.55 18.51 -0.78
C ASP A 124 6.29 17.64 -0.63
N ASP A 125 6.27 16.42 -1.19
CA ASP A 125 5.13 15.50 -1.11
C ASP A 125 5.15 14.67 0.18
N ARG A 126 4.74 15.29 1.28
CA ARG A 126 4.75 14.70 2.62
C ARG A 126 3.81 13.50 2.76
N ASP A 127 2.63 13.58 2.14
CA ASP A 127 1.65 12.48 2.13
C ASP A 127 2.20 11.27 1.36
N GLY A 128 2.79 11.50 0.18
CA GLY A 128 3.42 10.46 -0.63
C GLY A 128 4.64 9.86 0.05
N ALA A 129 5.49 10.69 0.66
CA ALA A 129 6.67 10.25 1.41
C ALA A 129 6.28 9.30 2.53
N LEU A 130 5.31 9.68 3.37
CA LEU A 130 4.87 8.82 4.47
C LEU A 130 4.32 7.47 3.98
N LEU A 131 3.54 7.45 2.89
CA LEU A 131 3.04 6.19 2.33
C LEU A 131 4.17 5.29 1.82
N CYS A 132 5.07 5.85 1.01
CA CYS A 132 6.16 5.08 0.40
C CYS A 132 7.12 4.53 1.47
N ASP A 133 7.44 5.35 2.48
CA ASP A 133 8.29 4.95 3.59
C ASP A 133 7.64 3.87 4.43
N ALA A 134 6.34 3.98 4.68
CA ALA A 134 5.58 2.96 5.41
C ALA A 134 5.52 1.62 4.66
N ASP A 135 5.33 1.64 3.35
CA ASP A 135 5.34 0.44 2.51
C ASP A 135 6.73 -0.23 2.46
N LEU A 136 7.79 0.58 2.41
CA LEU A 136 9.18 0.12 2.40
C LEU A 136 9.79 -0.10 3.79
N ALA A 137 9.02 0.06 4.88
CA ALA A 137 9.52 0.00 6.25
C ALA A 137 10.19 -1.34 6.60
N VAL A 138 9.81 -2.43 5.90
CA VAL A 138 10.44 -3.75 6.07
C VAL A 138 11.94 -3.75 5.77
N LEU A 139 12.43 -2.84 4.92
CA LEU A 139 13.86 -2.73 4.59
C LEU A 139 14.69 -2.17 5.76
N ALA A 140 14.05 -1.49 6.72
CA ALA A 140 14.67 -0.99 7.95
C ALA A 140 14.56 -1.99 9.12
N GLY A 141 13.94 -3.16 8.88
CA GLY A 141 13.79 -4.21 9.89
C GLY A 141 15.09 -4.92 10.23
N THR A 142 15.04 -5.82 11.21
CA THR A 142 16.18 -6.68 11.53
C THR A 142 16.47 -7.65 10.37
N PRO A 143 17.69 -8.23 10.30
CA PRO A 143 17.99 -9.26 9.30
C PRO A 143 16.97 -10.41 9.28
N GLU A 144 16.49 -10.85 10.44
CA GLU A 144 15.50 -11.92 10.57
C GLU A 144 14.10 -11.50 10.08
N GLU A 145 13.75 -10.21 10.20
CA GLU A 145 12.54 -9.65 9.61
C GLU A 145 12.64 -9.62 8.09
N TYR A 146 13.77 -9.15 7.57
CA TYR A 146 14.03 -9.09 6.14
C TYR A 146 14.05 -10.48 5.49
N ASP A 147 14.68 -11.47 6.11
CA ASP A 147 14.73 -12.85 5.60
C ASP A 147 13.32 -13.46 5.50
N ARG A 148 12.47 -13.22 6.50
CA ARG A 148 11.06 -13.65 6.46
C ARG A 148 10.27 -12.96 5.35
N TYR A 149 10.50 -11.66 5.14
CA TYR A 149 9.93 -10.91 4.01
C TYR A 149 10.37 -11.52 2.68
N ALA A 150 11.67 -11.68 2.46
CA ALA A 150 12.24 -12.17 1.22
C ALA A 150 11.75 -13.59 0.90
N ALA A 151 11.67 -14.47 1.91
CA ALA A 151 11.14 -15.82 1.77
C ALA A 151 9.64 -15.82 1.39
N ALA A 152 8.83 -14.95 2.01
CA ALA A 152 7.41 -14.82 1.69
C ALA A 152 7.19 -14.29 0.27
N VAL A 153 7.93 -13.26 -0.15
CA VAL A 153 7.90 -12.76 -1.54
C VAL A 153 8.36 -13.85 -2.51
N ARG A 154 9.42 -14.62 -2.20
CA ARG A 154 9.85 -15.74 -3.04
C ARG A 154 8.74 -16.75 -3.28
N GLN A 155 7.91 -17.03 -2.27
CA GLN A 155 6.76 -17.94 -2.40
C GLN A 155 5.67 -17.39 -3.32
N GLU A 156 5.38 -16.07 -3.30
CA GLU A 156 4.40 -15.46 -4.22
C GLU A 156 4.86 -15.55 -5.68
N TYR A 157 6.16 -15.43 -5.90
CA TYR A 157 6.79 -15.56 -7.20
C TYR A 157 7.31 -16.97 -7.49
N ALA A 158 6.84 -18.02 -6.80
CA ALA A 158 7.31 -19.40 -6.99
C ALA A 158 7.22 -19.91 -8.45
N HIS A 159 6.31 -19.31 -9.24
CA HIS A 159 6.12 -19.59 -10.66
C HIS A 159 7.24 -19.00 -11.56
N VAL A 160 8.05 -18.07 -11.05
CA VAL A 160 9.17 -17.45 -11.77
C VAL A 160 10.44 -18.28 -11.55
N PRO A 161 11.20 -18.61 -12.61
CA PRO A 161 12.50 -19.28 -12.49
C PRO A 161 13.47 -18.51 -11.60
N ASP A 162 14.27 -19.23 -10.82
CA ASP A 162 15.16 -18.64 -9.81
C ASP A 162 16.12 -17.57 -10.37
N GLY A 163 16.66 -17.78 -11.57
CA GLY A 163 17.53 -16.82 -12.23
C GLY A 163 16.83 -15.50 -12.56
N ASP A 164 15.59 -15.58 -13.05
CA ASP A 164 14.77 -14.41 -13.37
C ASP A 164 14.29 -13.70 -12.11
N PHE A 165 13.87 -14.45 -11.09
CA PHE A 165 13.46 -13.89 -9.81
C PHE A 165 14.59 -13.09 -9.17
N ARG A 166 15.81 -13.64 -9.10
CA ARG A 166 16.98 -12.92 -8.56
C ARG A 166 17.30 -11.66 -9.36
N ARG A 167 17.28 -11.73 -10.69
CA ARG A 167 17.49 -10.55 -11.56
C ARG A 167 16.39 -9.50 -11.38
N GLY A 168 15.14 -9.90 -11.19
CA GLY A 168 14.02 -9.00 -10.92
C GLY A 168 14.17 -8.31 -9.57
N ARG A 169 14.45 -9.07 -8.51
CA ARG A 169 14.68 -8.54 -7.16
C ARG A 169 15.87 -7.58 -7.11
N ALA A 170 16.99 -7.91 -7.75
CA ALA A 170 18.14 -7.02 -7.84
C ALA A 170 17.77 -5.68 -8.48
N ARG A 171 17.06 -5.70 -9.62
CA ARG A 171 16.61 -4.48 -10.30
C ARG A 171 15.73 -3.58 -9.43
N ILE A 172 14.82 -4.16 -8.65
CA ILE A 172 13.97 -3.37 -7.71
C ILE A 172 14.85 -2.71 -6.65
N LEU A 173 15.79 -3.44 -6.05
CA LEU A 173 16.69 -2.90 -5.03
C LEU A 173 17.63 -1.82 -5.62
N ASP A 174 18.18 -2.04 -6.82
CA ASP A 174 19.01 -1.05 -7.52
C ASP A 174 18.22 0.22 -7.84
N GLN A 175 16.94 0.09 -8.24
CA GLN A 175 16.06 1.23 -8.46
C GLN A 175 15.84 2.01 -7.16
N LEU A 176 15.53 1.33 -6.06
CA LEU A 176 15.35 1.99 -4.75
C LEU A 176 16.64 2.68 -4.28
N LEU A 177 17.80 2.07 -4.51
CA LEU A 177 19.11 2.65 -4.18
C LEU A 177 19.51 3.83 -5.07
N SER A 178 18.87 3.99 -6.24
CA SER A 178 19.07 5.13 -7.13
C SER A 178 18.24 6.37 -6.77
N LEU A 179 17.30 6.23 -5.82
CA LEU A 179 16.56 7.36 -5.28
C LEU A 179 17.51 8.25 -4.44
N PRO A 180 17.30 9.59 -4.40
CA PRO A 180 18.15 10.49 -3.61
C PRO A 180 18.21 10.12 -2.13
N THR A 181 17.09 9.66 -1.58
CA THR A 181 16.95 9.09 -0.23
C THR A 181 15.91 7.97 -0.27
N LEU A 182 16.14 6.91 0.51
CA LEU A 182 15.19 5.79 0.60
C LEU A 182 13.98 6.17 1.46
N TYR A 183 14.24 6.72 2.66
CA TYR A 183 13.26 7.27 3.60
C TYR A 183 13.40 8.80 3.68
N ARG A 184 12.33 9.50 4.02
CA ARG A 184 12.20 10.97 3.90
C ARG A 184 11.64 11.62 5.17
#